data_AF-A0A935LCX3-F1
#
_entry.id   AF-A0A935LCX3-F1
#
_cell.length_a   1.000
_cell.length_b   1.000
_cell.length_c   1.000
_cell.angle_alpha   90.00
_cell.angle_beta   90.00
_cell.angle_gamma   90.00
#
_symmetry.space_group_name_H-M   'P 1'
#
loop_
_entity.id
_entity.type
_entity.pdbx_description
1 polymer ?
#
loop_
_entity_poly.entity_id
_entity_poly.type
_entity_poly.pdbx_seq_one_letter_code
_entity_poly.pdbx_strand_id
1 'polypeptide(L)'
;MDVARFDASVATDQLWFRKSGNNLEVSIIGTSDKLTMGNWYLGNQYHVEQFKTSNGKTLLDSQVQNLVNAMAAFSPPAAGQTTLPAAYASALTPVLAANWQ
;
A
#
# COMPACT_ATOMS: atom_id res chain seq x y z
N MET A 1 11.88 15.42 2.63
CA MET A 1 11.45 14.22 1.92
C MET A 1 11.51 13.09 2.91
N ASP A 2 10.33 12.65 3.30
CA ASP A 2 10.07 11.59 4.23
C ASP A 2 9.99 10.26 3.49
N VAL A 3 10.38 9.21 4.19
CA VAL A 3 10.41 7.85 3.64
C VAL A 3 9.82 6.89 4.65
N ALA A 4 8.73 6.20 4.26
CA ALA A 4 8.24 5.02 4.97
C ALA A 4 9.03 3.80 4.49
N ARG A 5 9.68 3.09 5.41
CA ARG A 5 10.44 1.88 5.10
C ARG A 5 9.76 0.67 5.72
N PHE A 6 9.55 -0.37 4.91
CA PHE A 6 9.04 -1.66 5.34
C PHE A 6 10.16 -2.67 5.54
N ASP A 7 9.96 -3.59 6.49
CA ASP A 7 10.92 -4.62 6.84
C ASP A 7 11.22 -5.60 5.71
N ALA A 8 12.29 -6.37 5.88
CA ALA A 8 12.82 -7.20 4.81
C ALA A 8 11.94 -8.35 4.35
N SER A 9 11.00 -8.77 5.20
CA SER A 9 10.01 -9.80 4.91
C SER A 9 8.77 -9.29 4.20
N VAL A 10 8.62 -7.98 3.99
CA VAL A 10 7.40 -7.38 3.43
C VAL A 10 7.57 -7.12 1.93
N ALA A 11 6.88 -7.91 1.12
CA ALA A 11 6.82 -7.73 -0.33
C ALA A 11 5.78 -6.66 -0.72
N THR A 12 5.92 -6.09 -1.92
CA THR A 12 5.04 -5.02 -2.42
C THR A 12 3.59 -5.48 -2.61
N ASP A 13 3.37 -6.76 -2.90
CA ASP A 13 2.06 -7.40 -3.03
C ASP A 13 1.44 -7.81 -1.69
N GLN A 14 2.18 -7.70 -0.58
CA GLN A 14 1.66 -7.86 0.77
C GLN A 14 1.17 -6.54 1.38
N LEU A 15 1.43 -5.40 0.72
CA LEU A 15 0.98 -4.10 1.18
C LEU A 15 -0.40 -3.77 0.63
N TRP A 16 -1.34 -3.50 1.53
CA TRP A 16 -2.70 -3.09 1.20
C TRP A 16 -2.91 -1.61 1.52
N PHE A 17 -3.14 -0.81 0.49
CA PHE A 17 -3.36 0.63 0.58
C PHE A 17 -4.85 0.94 0.57
N ARG A 18 -5.30 1.73 1.55
CA ARG A 18 -6.69 2.09 1.69
C ARG A 18 -6.84 3.53 2.15
N LYS A 19 -7.82 4.24 1.57
CA LYS A 19 -8.33 5.47 2.14
C LYS A 19 -9.27 5.18 3.31
N SER A 20 -8.99 5.80 4.46
CA SER A 20 -9.85 5.74 5.66
C SER A 20 -10.14 7.16 6.15
N GLY A 21 -11.32 7.68 5.83
CA GLY A 21 -11.64 9.10 6.05
C GLY A 21 -10.67 10.01 5.30
N ASN A 22 -9.96 10.88 6.04
CA ASN A 22 -8.92 11.76 5.51
C ASN A 22 -7.51 11.15 5.58
N ASN A 23 -7.39 9.89 6.01
CA ASN A 23 -6.12 9.23 6.25
C ASN A 23 -5.81 8.21 5.16
N LEU A 24 -4.52 7.97 4.95
CA LEU A 24 -4.03 6.81 4.22
C LEU A 24 -3.65 5.72 5.22
N GLU A 25 -4.24 4.54 5.07
CA GLU A 25 -3.88 3.34 5.82
C GLU A 25 -3.11 2.39 4.90
N VAL A 26 -1.99 1.87 5.39
CA VAL A 26 -1.20 0.83 4.73
C VAL A 26 -1.07 -0.34 5.70
N SER A 27 -1.68 -1.47 5.37
CA SER A 27 -1.64 -2.69 6.20
C SER A 27 -0.83 -3.79 5.54
N ILE A 28 -0.22 -4.67 6.34
CA ILE A 28 0.50 -5.85 5.84
C ILE A 28 -0.44 -7.05 5.89
N ILE A 29 -0.75 -7.62 4.73
CA ILE A 29 -1.61 -8.81 4.57
C ILE A 29 -1.05 -9.96 5.41
N GLY A 30 -1.92 -10.63 6.17
CA GLY A 30 -1.54 -11.72 7.06
C GLY A 30 -1.11 -11.29 8.46
N THR A 31 -1.13 -9.99 8.76
CA THR A 31 -0.74 -9.45 10.07
C THR A 31 -1.78 -8.45 10.59
N SER A 32 -1.63 -8.03 11.84
CA SER A 32 -2.36 -6.87 12.40
C SER A 32 -1.63 -5.54 12.17
N ASP A 33 -0.46 -5.56 11.56
CA ASP A 33 0.40 -4.39 11.45
C ASP A 33 -0.14 -3.43 10.39
N LYS A 34 -0.21 -2.16 10.79
CA LYS A 34 -0.63 -1.09 9.91
C LYS A 34 0.06 0.23 10.23
N LEU A 35 0.31 0.99 9.18
CA LEU A 35 0.74 2.37 9.23
C LEU A 35 -0.45 3.26 8.83
N THR A 36 -0.75 4.27 9.63
CA THR A 36 -1.76 5.29 9.29
C THR A 36 -1.09 6.64 9.19
N MET A 37 -1.15 7.23 8.00
CA MET A 37 -0.74 8.61 7.76
C MET A 37 -1.97 9.51 7.87
N GLY A 38 -1.97 10.32 8.92
CA GLY A 38 -3.07 11.24 9.21
C GLY A 38 -3.18 12.35 8.18
N ASN A 39 -4.41 12.74 7.84
CA ASN A 39 -4.69 13.88 6.98
C ASN A 39 -4.08 13.82 5.56
N TRP A 40 -3.63 12.64 5.12
CA TRP A 40 -3.09 12.42 3.78
C TRP A 40 -3.92 13.12 2.69
N TYR A 41 -5.25 13.03 2.77
CA TYR A 41 -6.16 13.58 1.77
C TYR A 41 -6.51 15.06 1.96
N LEU A 42 -5.86 15.78 2.88
CA LEU A 42 -6.07 17.22 3.13
C LEU A 42 -4.99 18.12 2.48
N GLY A 43 -3.96 17.53 1.87
CA GLY A 43 -2.95 18.26 1.12
C GLY A 43 -1.57 17.60 1.14
N ASN A 44 -0.75 17.93 0.15
CA ASN A 44 0.56 17.30 -0.07
C ASN A 44 1.54 17.48 1.10
N GLN A 45 1.35 18.50 1.94
CA GLN A 45 2.15 18.71 3.15
C GLN A 45 1.99 17.61 4.21
N TYR A 46 0.97 16.76 4.09
CA TYR A 46 0.74 15.59 4.95
C TYR A 46 1.25 14.28 4.33
N HIS A 47 1.82 14.34 3.12
CA HIS A 47 2.30 13.15 2.44
C HIS A 47 3.69 12.75 2.91
N VAL A 48 3.91 11.44 2.98
CA VAL A 48 5.23 10.82 2.90
C VAL A 48 5.54 10.63 1.42
N GLU A 49 6.65 11.17 0.93
CA GLU A 49 6.92 11.20 -0.52
C GLU A 49 7.36 9.85 -1.09
N GLN A 50 7.93 8.96 -0.28
CA GLN A 50 8.38 7.65 -0.74
C GLN A 50 8.04 6.51 0.23
N PHE A 51 7.57 5.41 -0.35
CA PHE A 51 7.42 4.12 0.31
C PHE A 51 8.48 3.18 -0.23
N LYS A 52 9.26 2.55 0.64
CA LYS A 52 10.34 1.65 0.24
C LYS A 52 10.22 0.31 0.93
N THR A 53 10.35 -0.75 0.15
CA THR A 53 10.58 -2.10 0.67
C THR A 53 12.07 -2.41 0.67
N SER A 54 12.48 -3.41 1.44
CA SER A 54 13.89 -3.81 1.60
C SER A 54 14.58 -4.24 0.30
N ASN A 55 13.81 -4.75 -0.67
CA ASN A 55 14.31 -5.22 -1.95
C ASN A 55 14.61 -4.07 -2.93
N GLY A 56 14.50 -2.82 -2.47
CA GLY A 56 14.79 -1.61 -3.24
C GLY A 56 13.59 -1.02 -3.97
N LYS A 57 12.44 -1.69 -3.99
CA LYS A 57 11.24 -1.17 -4.66
C LYS A 57 10.74 0.10 -3.99
N THR A 58 10.52 1.12 -4.82
CA THR A 58 10.05 2.44 -4.40
C THR A 58 8.69 2.75 -5.03
N LEU A 59 7.77 3.25 -4.22
CA LEU A 59 6.50 3.83 -4.64
C LEU A 59 6.48 5.30 -4.24
N LEU A 60 6.20 6.18 -5.20
CA LEU A 60 6.07 7.62 -4.95
C LEU A 60 4.66 7.96 -4.47
N ASP A 61 4.52 9.02 -3.65
CA ASP A 61 3.22 9.50 -3.18
C ASP A 61 2.21 9.74 -4.32
N SER A 62 2.68 10.29 -5.43
CA SER A 62 1.90 10.53 -6.66
C SER A 62 1.32 9.25 -7.29
N GLN A 63 1.89 8.09 -6.99
CA GLN A 63 1.46 6.78 -7.48
C GLN A 63 0.58 6.02 -6.46
N VAL A 64 0.57 6.43 -5.20
CA VAL A 64 -0.22 5.78 -4.14
C VAL A 64 -1.70 5.70 -4.50
N GLN A 65 -2.24 6.76 -5.10
CA GLN A 65 -3.66 6.79 -5.45
C GLN A 65 -4.06 5.70 -6.46
N ASN A 66 -3.13 5.26 -7.32
CA ASN A 66 -3.39 4.17 -8.25
C ASN A 66 -3.62 2.85 -7.50
N LEU A 67 -2.82 2.58 -6.47
CA LEU A 67 -2.98 1.40 -5.61
C LEU A 67 -4.27 1.49 -4.79
N VAL A 68 -4.56 2.64 -4.19
CA VAL A 68 -5.80 2.85 -3.42
C VAL A 68 -7.03 2.63 -4.30
N ASN A 69 -7.05 3.16 -5.52
CA ASN A 69 -8.17 2.99 -6.45
C ASN A 69 -8.34 1.52 -6.85
N ALA A 70 -7.24 0.83 -7.19
CA ALA A 70 -7.30 -0.56 -7.59
C ALA A 70 -7.76 -1.48 -6.45
N MET A 71 -7.27 -1.23 -5.23
CA MET A 71 -7.60 -2.02 -4.04
C MET A 71 -9.01 -1.72 -3.50
N ALA A 72 -9.54 -0.51 -3.70
CA ALA A 72 -10.90 -0.14 -3.31
C ALA A 72 -11.99 -0.96 -4.03
N ALA A 73 -11.68 -1.60 -5.17
CA ALA A 73 -12.59 -2.51 -5.86
C ALA A 73 -12.80 -3.84 -5.12
N PHE A 74 -12.00 -4.11 -4.09
CA PHE A 74 -12.01 -5.36 -3.34
C PHE A 74 -12.18 -5.10 -1.85
N SER A 75 -12.65 -6.12 -1.13
CA SER A 75 -12.54 -6.11 0.33
C SER A 75 -11.09 -6.39 0.74
N PRO A 76 -10.57 -5.76 1.81
CA PRO A 76 -9.26 -6.11 2.34
C PRO A 76 -9.16 -7.62 2.60
N PRO A 77 -8.02 -8.27 2.31
CA PRO A 77 -7.82 -9.68 2.60
C PRO A 77 -8.16 -10.02 4.05
N ALA A 78 -8.82 -11.14 4.27
CA ALA A 78 -9.22 -11.56 5.61
C ALA A 78 -7.96 -11.86 6.46
N ALA A 79 -8.03 -11.65 7.78
CA ALA A 79 -6.90 -11.86 8.69
C ALA A 79 -6.32 -13.30 8.66
N GLY A 80 -7.08 -14.29 8.19
CA GLY A 80 -6.59 -15.67 7.98
C GLY A 80 -5.82 -15.88 6.67
N GLN A 81 -5.75 -14.90 5.79
CA GLN A 81 -4.99 -14.94 4.53
C GLN A 81 -3.63 -14.29 4.74
N THR A 82 -2.57 -15.05 4.52
CA THR A 82 -1.17 -14.57 4.66
C THR A 82 -0.59 -14.03 3.36
N THR A 83 -1.32 -14.15 2.26
CA THR A 83 -0.92 -13.72 0.92
C THR A 83 -2.08 -13.08 0.20
N LEU A 84 -1.76 -12.30 -0.85
CA LEU A 84 -2.77 -11.73 -1.72
C LEU A 84 -3.55 -12.86 -2.42
N PRO A 85 -4.89 -12.92 -2.29
CA PRO A 85 -5.68 -13.96 -2.94
C PRO A 85 -5.49 -13.95 -4.45
N ALA A 86 -5.45 -15.12 -5.08
CA ALA A 86 -5.24 -15.26 -6.53
C ALA A 86 -6.27 -14.46 -7.36
N ALA A 87 -7.51 -14.37 -6.87
CA ALA A 87 -8.57 -13.58 -7.49
C ALA A 87 -8.29 -12.07 -7.52
N TYR A 88 -7.50 -11.56 -6.56
CA TYR A 88 -7.11 -10.14 -6.50
C TYR A 88 -5.80 -9.91 -7.24
N ALA A 89 -4.88 -10.88 -7.16
CA ALA A 89 -3.58 -10.81 -7.82
C ALA A 89 -3.70 -10.55 -9.33
N SER A 90 -4.65 -11.15 -10.03
CA SER A 90 -4.84 -10.93 -11.48
C SER A 90 -5.14 -9.46 -11.83
N ALA A 91 -5.88 -8.74 -10.97
CA ALA A 91 -6.21 -7.34 -11.16
C ALA A 91 -5.13 -6.39 -10.62
N LEU A 92 -4.50 -6.75 -9.49
CA LEU A 92 -3.57 -5.86 -8.80
C LEU A 92 -2.13 -5.98 -9.27
N THR A 93 -1.70 -7.14 -9.78
CA THR A 93 -0.32 -7.35 -10.28
C THR A 93 0.12 -6.30 -11.31
N PRO A 94 -0.65 -5.98 -12.38
CA PRO A 94 -0.22 -4.96 -13.34
C PRO A 94 -0.13 -3.56 -12.69
N VAL A 95 -1.01 -3.24 -11.74
CA VAL A 95 -0.97 -1.96 -11.03
C VAL A 95 0.25 -1.89 -10.11
N LEU A 96 0.53 -2.95 -9.36
CA LEU A 96 1.73 -3.05 -8.53
C LEU A 96 3.00 -2.93 -9.38
N ALA A 97 3.09 -3.67 -10.49
CA ALA A 97 4.25 -3.61 -11.37
C ALA A 97 4.46 -2.23 -12.02
N ALA A 98 3.38 -1.51 -12.36
CA ALA A 98 3.46 -0.19 -12.96
C ALA A 98 3.87 0.93 -11.98
N ASN A 99 3.55 0.77 -10.69
CA ASN A 99 3.75 1.82 -9.68
C ASN A 99 4.98 1.58 -8.80
N TRP A 100 5.43 0.34 -8.61
CA TRP A 100 6.64 0.03 -7.85
C TRP A 100 7.87 -0.06 -8.76
N GLN A 101 8.75 0.93 -8.68
CA GLN A 101 9.98 1.03 -9.47
C GLN A 101 11.15 0.33 -8.77
#